data_AF-A0A9P4LFR4-F1
#
_entry.id   AF-A0A9P4LFR4-F1
#
_cell.length_a   1.000
_cell.length_b   1.000
_cell.length_c   1.000
_cell.angle_alpha   90.00
_cell.angle_beta   90.00
_cell.angle_gamma   90.00
#
_symmetry.space_group_name_H-M   'P 1'
#
loop_
_entity.id
_entity.type
_entity.pdbx_description
1 polymer ?
#
loop_
_entity_poly.entity_id
_entity_poly.type
_entity_poly.pdbx_seq_one_letter_code
_entity_poly.pdbx_strand_id
1 'polypeptide(L)'
;LWIDLLCIIQDDADNWSNEASMIEAIFSQAHLVIGATASANCNEGFLRPPAKPLRIDSKVLSGKPLTMYARKAEPHDDYSRRFRTQDLPLFQRAWW
;
A
#
# COMPACT_ATOMS: atom_id res chain seq x y z
N LEU A 1 16.01 9.73 10.33
CA LEU A 1 15.22 9.15 9.24
C LEU A 1 16.02 7.96 8.73
N TRP A 2 15.49 6.74 8.91
CA TRP A 2 16.11 5.53 8.38
C TRP A 2 15.42 5.19 7.05
N ILE A 3 16.22 4.91 6.01
CA ILE A 3 15.74 4.56 4.67
C ILE A 3 16.49 3.30 4.25
N ASP A 4 15.78 2.19 4.08
CA ASP A 4 16.35 0.87 3.78
C ASP A 4 17.32 0.90 2.59
N LEU A 5 17.03 1.72 1.57
CA LEU A 5 17.87 1.88 0.37
C LEU A 5 19.26 2.48 0.67
N LEU A 6 19.39 3.28 1.73
CA LEU A 6 20.64 3.96 2.08
C LEU A 6 21.45 3.19 3.13
N CYS A 7 20.79 2.34 3.93
CA CYS A 7 21.42 1.64 5.04
C CYS A 7 21.71 0.17 4.74
N ILE A 8 21.04 -0.43 3.75
CA ILE A 8 21.21 -1.85 3.40
C ILE A 8 21.77 -1.95 1.98
N ILE A 9 23.00 -2.47 1.88
CA ILE A 9 23.60 -2.88 0.61
C ILE A 9 22.75 -4.02 0.05
N GLN A 10 22.18 -3.81 -1.13
CA GLN A 10 21.36 -4.82 -1.81
C GLN A 10 22.26 -5.96 -2.33
N ASP A 11 21.74 -7.19 -2.32
CA ASP A 11 22.43 -8.41 -2.75
C ASP A 11 23.66 -8.82 -1.92
N ASP A 12 23.86 -8.21 -0.75
CA ASP A 12 24.89 -8.59 0.23
C ASP A 12 24.23 -9.25 1.46
N ALA A 13 24.34 -10.57 1.56
CA ALA A 13 23.72 -11.35 2.63
C ALA A 13 24.32 -11.07 4.02
N ASP A 14 25.62 -10.78 4.08
CA ASP A 14 26.32 -10.51 5.34
C ASP A 14 25.95 -9.11 5.85
N ASN A 15 25.92 -8.10 4.95
CA ASN A 15 25.42 -6.77 5.29
C ASN A 15 23.94 -6.80 5.69
N TRP A 16 23.12 -7.58 4.97
CA TRP A 16 21.71 -7.75 5.31
C TRP A 16 21.54 -8.33 6.71
N SER A 17 22.29 -9.38 7.09
CA SER A 17 22.19 -9.98 8.42
C SER A 17 22.56 -9.00 9.54
N ASN A 18 23.57 -8.17 9.32
CA ASN A 18 24.00 -7.16 10.29
C ASN A 18 22.94 -6.06 10.45
N GLU A 19 22.45 -5.49 9.36
CA GLU A 19 21.45 -4.42 9.40
C GLU A 19 20.10 -4.93 9.90
N ALA A 20 19.70 -6.16 9.53
CA ALA A 20 18.46 -6.79 9.99
C ALA A 20 18.41 -6.96 11.51
N SER A 21 19.57 -7.20 12.16
CA SER A 21 19.65 -7.27 13.63
C SER A 21 19.32 -5.94 14.32
N MET A 22 19.48 -4.81 13.63
CA MET A 22 19.19 -3.47 14.16
C MET A 22 17.77 -2.99 13.85
N ILE A 23 17.08 -3.61 12.89
CA ILE A 23 15.75 -3.20 12.44
C ILE A 23 14.76 -3.16 13.62
N GLU A 24 14.75 -4.17 14.50
CA GLU A 24 13.86 -4.17 15.67
C GLU A 24 14.07 -2.94 16.57
N ALA A 25 15.33 -2.61 16.86
CA ALA A 25 15.69 -1.47 17.70
C ALA A 25 15.36 -0.13 17.02
N ILE A 26 15.52 -0.04 15.70
CA ILE A 26 15.23 1.18 14.93
C ILE A 26 13.72 1.42 14.83
N PHE A 27 12.93 0.39 14.54
CA PHE A 27 11.48 0.50 14.39
C PHE A 27 10.78 0.70 15.74
N SER A 28 11.25 0.05 16.81
CA SER A 28 10.69 0.23 18.16
C SER A 28 10.87 1.65 18.71
N GLN A 29 11.87 2.39 18.23
CA GLN A 29 12.13 3.78 18.63
C GLN A 29 11.58 4.80 17.63
N ALA A 30 10.97 4.36 16.53
CA ALA A 30 10.40 5.27 15.54
C ALA A 30 9.08 5.87 16.04
N HIS A 31 8.93 7.20 15.93
CA HIS A 31 7.67 7.87 16.25
C HIS A 31 6.56 7.54 15.22
N LEU A 32 6.95 7.33 13.97
CA LEU A 32 6.06 6.98 12.86
C LEU A 32 6.82 6.11 11.86
N VAL A 33 6.18 5.04 11.39
CA VAL A 33 6.68 4.17 10.32
C VAL A 33 5.73 4.29 9.14
N ILE A 34 6.27 4.57 7.96
CA ILE A 34 5.51 4.62 6.70
C ILE A 34 6.03 3.52 5.79
N GLY A 35 5.16 2.58 5.42
CA GLY A 35 5.50 1.47 4.54
C GLY A 35 4.57 1.40 3.34
N ALA A 36 5.15 1.25 2.14
CA ALA A 36 4.43 1.00 0.89
C ALA A 36 4.05 -0.48 0.76
N THR A 37 3.19 -0.97 1.66
CA THR A 37 2.98 -2.42 1.87
C THR A 37 2.49 -3.19 0.64
N ALA A 38 1.82 -2.52 -0.30
CA ALA A 38 1.26 -3.09 -1.52
C ALA A 38 2.21 -3.09 -2.73
N SER A 39 3.42 -2.51 -2.62
CA SER A 39 4.40 -2.48 -3.71
C SER A 39 5.45 -3.56 -3.55
N ALA A 40 5.91 -4.15 -4.66
CA ALA A 40 6.98 -5.13 -4.66
C ALA A 40 8.39 -4.53 -4.82
N ASN A 41 8.56 -3.24 -5.11
CA ASN A 41 9.88 -2.58 -5.10
C ASN A 41 9.72 -1.09 -5.39
N CYS A 42 10.81 -0.34 -5.31
CA CYS A 42 10.83 1.09 -5.59
C CYS A 42 10.50 1.47 -7.06
N ASN A 43 10.52 0.51 -7.99
CA ASN A 43 10.14 0.75 -9.39
C ASN A 43 8.62 0.57 -9.63
N GLU A 44 7.87 0.18 -8.61
CA GLU A 44 6.42 -0.07 -8.69
C GLU A 44 5.61 0.90 -7.82
N GLY A 45 4.43 1.28 -8.31
CA GLY A 45 3.48 2.10 -7.55
C GLY A 45 2.76 1.29 -6.48
N PHE A 46 2.54 1.90 -5.30
CA PHE A 46 1.79 1.28 -4.20
C PHE A 46 0.31 1.70 -4.14
N LEU A 47 -0.08 2.72 -4.91
CA LEU A 47 -1.46 3.18 -4.97
C LEU A 47 -2.24 2.32 -5.95
N ARG A 48 -3.26 1.63 -5.44
CA ARG A 48 -4.17 0.86 -6.30
C ARG A 48 -4.94 1.81 -7.21
N PRO A 49 -5.15 1.45 -8.50
CA PRO A 49 -6.00 2.22 -9.37
C PRO A 49 -7.37 2.41 -8.75
N PRO A 50 -7.95 3.63 -8.80
CA PRO A 50 -9.30 3.82 -8.34
C PRO A 50 -10.26 2.92 -9.11
N ALA A 51 -11.24 2.34 -8.41
CA ALA A 51 -12.33 1.62 -9.06
C ALA A 51 -12.98 2.51 -10.13
N LYS A 52 -13.24 1.94 -11.31
CA LYS A 52 -13.90 2.68 -12.40
C LYS A 52 -15.26 3.18 -11.89
N PRO A 53 -15.56 4.48 -12.02
CA PRO A 53 -16.86 5.00 -11.61
C PRO A 53 -17.96 4.36 -12.46
N LEU A 54 -19.07 4.01 -11.82
CA LEU A 54 -20.28 3.61 -12.50
C LEU A 54 -20.91 4.84 -13.14
N ARG A 55 -21.03 4.83 -14.47
CA ARG A 55 -21.77 5.83 -15.22
C ARG A 55 -23.25 5.48 -15.16
N ILE A 56 -24.06 6.42 -14.68
CA ILE A 56 -25.51 6.30 -14.60
C ILE A 56 -26.10 7.42 -15.46
N ASP A 57 -26.68 7.04 -16.60
CA ASP A 57 -27.37 7.97 -17.48
C ASP A 57 -28.87 8.01 -17.11
N SER A 58 -29.36 9.21 -16.76
CA SER A 58 -30.77 9.42 -16.42
C SER A 58 -31.62 9.55 -17.67
N LYS A 59 -32.67 8.73 -17.80
CA LYS A 59 -33.76 8.94 -18.76
C LYS A 59 -34.81 9.83 -18.10
N VAL A 60 -34.77 11.13 -18.41
CA VAL A 60 -35.72 12.11 -17.87
C VAL A 60 -36.99 12.11 -18.75
N LEU A 61 -38.18 12.03 -18.14
CA LEU A 61 -39.47 12.15 -18.84
C LEU A 61 -39.77 13.58 -19.31
N SER A 62 -39.17 14.59 -18.67
CA SER A 62 -39.21 16.00 -19.09
C SER A 62 -38.04 16.78 -18.47
N GLY A 63 -36.94 16.96 -19.21
CA GLY A 63 -35.76 17.71 -18.78
C GLY A 63 -34.49 17.36 -19.57
N LYS A 64 -33.39 18.08 -19.35
CA LYS A 64 -32.10 17.75 -19.98
C LYS A 64 -31.55 16.45 -19.37
N PRO A 65 -31.00 15.53 -20.18
CA PRO A 65 -30.38 14.32 -19.66
C PRO A 65 -29.21 14.67 -18.73
N LEU A 66 -29.15 13.96 -17.60
CA LEU A 66 -28.07 14.09 -16.60
C LEU A 66 -27.24 12.81 -16.59
N THR A 67 -25.92 12.96 -16.65
CA THR A 67 -24.98 11.88 -16.40
C THR A 67 -24.46 11.98 -14.97
N MET A 68 -24.62 10.92 -14.19
CA MET A 68 -24.08 10.79 -12.85
C MET A 68 -22.93 9.78 -12.83
N TYR A 69 -21.91 10.04 -12.03
CA TYR A 69 -20.83 9.09 -11.74
C TYR A 69 -20.92 8.69 -10.28
N ALA A 70 -21.06 7.39 -10.02
CA ALA A 70 -21.08 6.83 -8.68
C ALA A 70 -19.86 5.93 -8.46
N ARG A 71 -19.40 5.81 -7.22
CA ARG A 71 -18.43 4.81 -6.80
C ARG A 71 -18.95 4.09 -5.58
N LYS A 72 -18.65 2.79 -5.46
CA LYS A 72 -18.91 2.08 -4.21
C LYS A 72 -18.09 2.76 -3.12
N ALA A 73 -18.75 3.17 -2.04
CA ALA A 73 -18.04 3.60 -0.85
C ALA A 73 -17.33 2.37 -0.30
N GLU A 74 -16.00 2.39 -0.36
CA GLU A 74 -15.20 1.38 0.29
C GLU A 74 -15.30 1.64 1.80
N PRO A 75 -15.86 0.73 2.62
CA PRO A 75 -15.91 0.93 4.07
C PRO A 75 -14.50 1.15 4.60
N HIS A 76 -14.31 2.10 5.51
CA HIS A 76 -12.99 2.39 6.10
C HIS A 76 -12.56 1.35 7.15
N ASP A 77 -13.33 0.28 7.33
CA ASP A 77 -13.08 -0.70 8.39
C ASP A 77 -12.05 -1.77 8.03
N ASP A 78 -11.28 -2.07 9.08
CA ASP A 78 -10.32 -3.15 9.31
C ASP A 78 -9.44 -3.58 8.13
N TYR A 79 -8.26 -2.97 8.09
CA TYR A 79 -7.15 -3.32 7.19
C TYR A 79 -6.86 -4.83 7.18
N SER A 80 -7.02 -5.53 8.32
CA SER A 80 -6.72 -6.97 8.42
C SER A 80 -7.68 -7.87 7.63
N ARG A 81 -8.94 -7.44 7.42
CA ARG A 81 -9.94 -8.21 6.66
C ARG A 81 -9.80 -8.06 5.15
N ARG A 82 -9.12 -7.02 4.68
CA ARG A 82 -9.04 -6.67 3.25
C ARG A 82 -7.81 -7.23 2.53
N PHE A 83 -6.74 -7.51 3.25
CA PHE A 83 -5.47 -7.85 2.64
C PHE A 83 -4.97 -9.15 3.26
N ARG A 84 -4.82 -10.19 2.43
CA ARG A 84 -4.02 -11.34 2.84
C ARG A 84 -2.57 -10.88 2.88
N THR A 85 -1.74 -11.49 3.73
CA THR A 85 -0.28 -11.27 3.72
C THR A 85 0.33 -11.48 2.34
N GLN A 86 -0.30 -12.34 1.52
CA GLN A 86 0.01 -12.56 0.10
C GLN A 86 -0.16 -11.31 -0.78
N ASP A 87 -1.07 -10.40 -0.43
CA ASP A 87 -1.35 -9.17 -1.17
C ASP A 87 -0.48 -7.99 -0.70
N LEU A 88 0.42 -8.23 0.27
CA LEU A 88 1.28 -7.23 0.91
C LEU A 88 2.75 -7.66 0.78
N PRO A 89 3.38 -7.46 -0.39
CA PRO A 89 4.74 -7.93 -0.66
C PRO A 89 5.79 -7.43 0.34
N LEU A 90 5.57 -6.29 1.01
CA LEU A 90 6.47 -5.80 2.05
C LEU A 90 6.56 -6.77 3.23
N PHE A 91 5.43 -7.34 3.65
CA PHE A 91 5.36 -8.25 4.81
C PHE A 91 5.88 -9.66 4.51
N GLN A 92 6.12 -9.99 3.25
CA GLN A 92 6.73 -11.26 2.84
C GLN A 92 8.25 -11.23 2.86
N ARG A 93 8.86 -10.05 2.99
CA ARG A 93 10.33 -9.85 2.90
C ARG A 93 11.06 -10.04 4.21
N ALA A 94 10.49 -10.84 5.11
CA ALA A 94 10.96 -11.04 6.47
C ALA A 94 10.98 -9.72 7.27
N TRP A 95 9.84 -9.43 7.88
CA TRP A 95 9.75 -8.52 9.02
C TRP A 95 9.14 -9.24 10.25
N TRP A 96 8.80 -10.54 10.10
CA TRP A 96 8.23 -11.47 11.08
C TRP A 96 8.61 -12.90 10.70
#